data_AF-A0A2N2STY3-F1
#
_entry.id   AF-A0A2N2STY3-F1
#
_cell.length_a   1.000
_cell.length_b   1.000
_cell.length_c   1.000
_cell.angle_alpha   90.00
_cell.angle_beta   90.00
_cell.angle_gamma   90.00
#
_symmetry.space_group_name_H-M   'P 1'
#
loop_
_entity.id
_entity.type
_entity.pdbx_description
1 polymer ?
#
loop_
_entity_poly.entity_id
_entity_poly.type
_entity_poly.pdbx_seq_one_letter_code
_entity_poly.pdbx_strand_id
1 'polypeptide(L)' 'MNARTQDPAHHLIEQEPYYEAVGDEIPLFEAAWRQQIPVLLKGPTGCGKTRFMEHMAWRLKRPLITVS' A
#
# COMPACT_ATOMS: atom_id res chain seq x y z
N MET A 1 -15.25 19.41 20.33
CA MET A 1 -15.36 18.22 19.44
C MET A 1 -14.15 17.34 19.69
N ASN A 2 -14.33 16.20 20.35
CA ASN A 2 -13.21 15.28 20.61
C ASN A 2 -12.94 14.49 19.31
N ALA A 3 -11.92 14.90 18.56
CA ALA A 3 -11.38 14.07 17.50
C ALA A 3 -10.84 12.79 18.16
N ARG A 4 -11.48 11.66 17.90
CA ARG A 4 -10.93 10.36 18.28
C ARG A 4 -9.72 10.13 17.38
N THR A 5 -8.52 10.31 17.92
CA THR A 5 -7.29 9.95 17.22
C THR A 5 -7.28 8.42 17.11
N GLN A 6 -7.56 7.89 15.91
CA GLN A 6 -7.37 6.47 15.64
C GLN A 6 -5.87 6.21 15.54
N ASP A 7 -5.36 5.26 16.32
CA ASP A 7 -3.95 4.85 16.22
C ASP A 7 -3.72 4.16 14.87
N PRO A 8 -2.87 4.71 13.98
CA PRO A 8 -2.56 4.09 12.70
C PRO A 8 -2.00 2.68 12.83
N ALA A 9 -1.39 2.31 13.97
CA ALA A 9 -0.81 1.00 14.19
C ALA A 9 -1.81 -0.16 14.00
N HIS A 10 -3.10 0.07 14.23
CA HIS A 10 -4.15 -0.92 13.99
C HIS A 10 -4.32 -1.31 12.51
N HIS A 11 -3.72 -0.57 11.58
CA HIS A 11 -3.80 -0.80 10.14
C HIS A 11 -2.50 -1.36 9.56
N LEU A 12 -1.59 -1.85 10.40
CA LEU A 12 -0.42 -2.58 9.96
C LEU A 12 -0.81 -3.95 9.42
N ILE A 13 -0.21 -4.32 8.28
CA ILE A 13 -0.30 -5.68 7.74
C ILE A 13 0.93 -6.44 8.25
N GLU A 14 0.70 -7.45 9.10
CA GLU A 14 1.79 -8.19 9.76
C GLU A 14 2.33 -9.33 8.89
N GLN A 15 1.42 -10.08 8.26
CA GLN A 15 1.74 -11.23 7.42
C GLN A 15 1.91 -10.79 5.97
N GLU A 16 2.87 -11.39 5.27
CA GLU A 16 3.11 -11.08 3.86
C GLU A 16 1.88 -11.47 3.01
N PRO A 17 1.18 -10.52 2.38
CA PRO A 17 0.12 -10.86 1.45
C PRO A 17 0.73 -11.34 0.14
N TYR A 18 0.23 -12.48 -0.36
CA TYR A 18 0.63 -12.98 -1.67
C TYR A 18 0.36 -11.95 -2.76
N TYR A 19 1.42 -11.57 -3.48
CA TYR A 19 1.39 -10.71 -4.65
C TYR A 19 2.45 -11.20 -5.64
N GLU A 20 2.05 -11.42 -6.88
CA GLU A 20 2.96 -11.81 -7.96
C GLU A 20 3.31 -10.56 -8.78
N ALA A 21 4.59 -10.22 -8.84
CA ALA A 21 5.06 -9.10 -9.65
C ALA A 21 5.06 -9.49 -11.14
N VAL A 22 4.59 -8.57 -12.00
CA VAL A 22 4.52 -8.73 -13.44
C VAL A 22 5.52 -7.83 -14.19
N GLY A 23 6.21 -6.95 -13.47
CA GLY A 23 7.25 -6.06 -13.97
C GLY A 23 7.98 -5.34 -12.84
N ASP A 24 8.38 -4.09 -13.10
CA ASP A 24 9.21 -3.29 -12.18
C ASP A 24 8.40 -2.48 -11.15
N GLU A 25 7.11 -2.79 -10.95
CA GLU A 25 6.24 -1.99 -10.08
C GLU A 25 6.72 -1.91 -8.63
N ILE A 26 7.33 -2.97 -8.09
CA ILE A 26 7.86 -2.98 -6.72
C ILE A 26 9.02 -1.97 -6.57
N PRO A 27 10.16 -2.11 -7.29
CA PRO A 27 11.27 -1.17 -7.16
C PRO A 27 10.88 0.27 -7.56
N LEU A 28 9.98 0.44 -8.53
CA LEU A 28 9.48 1.75 -8.93
C LEU A 28 8.66 2.42 -7.81
N PHE A 29 7.78 1.68 -7.15
CA PHE A 29 6.99 2.19 -6.04
C PHE A 29 7.86 2.50 -4.83
N GLU A 30 8.85 1.65 -4.50
CA GLU A 30 9.81 1.95 -3.43
C GLU A 30 10.59 3.24 -3.72
N ALA A 31 10.98 3.49 -4.97
CA ALA A 31 11.64 4.73 -5.36
C ALA A 31 10.72 5.95 -5.20
N ALA A 32 9.48 5.85 -5.66
CA ALA A 32 8.48 6.92 -5.48
C ALA A 32 8.22 7.20 -3.99
N TRP A 33 8.10 6.15 -3.17
CA TRP A 33 7.97 6.26 -1.72
C TRP A 33 9.15 6.98 -1.09
N ARG A 34 10.40 6.60 -1.41
CA ARG A 34 11.60 7.28 -0.88
C ARG A 34 11.63 8.76 -1.21
N GLN A 35 11.08 9.15 -2.36
CA GLN A 35 11.00 10.55 -2.82
C GLN A 35 9.69 11.25 -2.42
N GLN A 36 8.81 10.58 -1.67
CA GLN A 36 7.50 11.11 -1.24
C GLN A 36 6.63 11.59 -2.42
N ILE A 37 6.72 10.89 -3.57
CA ILE A 37 5.95 11.19 -4.77
C ILE A 37 4.58 10.49 -4.68
N PRO A 38 3.45 11.20 -4.86
CA PRO A 38 2.14 10.58 -4.96
C PRO A 38 2.03 9.62 -6.16
N VAL A 39 1.45 8.44 -5.94
CA VAL A 39 1.32 7.38 -6.96
C VAL A 39 -0.14 7.16 -7.32
N LEU A 40 -0.45 7.12 -8.62
CA LEU A 40 -1.74 6.69 -9.16
C LEU A 40 -1.61 5.30 -9.80
N LEU A 41 -2.36 4.32 -9.27
CA LEU A 41 -2.42 2.98 -9.84
C LEU A 41 -3.52 2.88 -10.91
N LYS A 42 -3.13 2.59 -12.15
CA LYS A 42 -4.05 2.37 -13.28
C LYS A 42 -4.17 0.90 -13.64
N GLY A 43 -5.36 0.49 -14.09
CA GLY A 43 -5.61 -0.87 -14.60
C GLY A 43 -7.08 -1.27 -14.46
N PRO A 44 -7.55 -2.32 -15.17
CA PRO A 44 -8.94 -2.78 -15.11
C PRO A 44 -9.30 -3.34 -13.72
N THR A 45 -10.59 -3.55 -13.47
CA THR A 45 -11.04 -4.22 -12.24
C THR A 45 -10.46 -5.63 -12.15
N GLY A 46 -10.10 -6.07 -10.93
CA GLY A 46 -9.57 -7.42 -10.71
C GLY A 46 -8.09 -7.64 -11.06
N CYS A 47 -7.36 -6.63 -11.57
CA CYS A 47 -5.94 -6.79 -11.94
C CYS A 47 -4.93 -6.70 -10.77
N GLY A 48 -5.38 -6.81 -9.52
CA GLY A 48 -4.48 -6.87 -8.36
C GLY A 48 -4.00 -5.53 -7.77
N LYS A 49 -4.54 -4.36 -8.17
CA LYS A 49 -4.13 -3.04 -7.62
C LYS A 49 -4.21 -2.95 -6.09
N THR A 50 -5.32 -3.41 -5.51
CA THR A 50 -5.50 -3.42 -4.04
C THR A 50 -4.49 -4.34 -3.38
N ARG A 51 -4.26 -5.52 -3.96
CA ARG A 51 -3.29 -6.49 -3.45
C ARG A 51 -1.86 -5.98 -3.51
N PHE A 52 -1.52 -5.25 -4.57
CA PHE A 52 -0.23 -4.57 -4.69
C PHE A 52 -0.03 -3.56 -3.55
N MET A 53 -1.05 -2.75 -3.23
CA MET A 53 -0.97 -1.80 -2.12
C MET A 53 -0.82 -2.49 -0.76
N GLU A 54 -1.54 -3.58 -0.53
CA GLU A 54 -1.36 -4.43 0.67
C GLU A 54 0.08 -4.94 0.78
N HIS A 55 0.63 -5.46 -0.31
CA HIS A 55 2.00 -5.97 -0.37
C HIS A 55 3.04 -4.87 -0.10
N MET A 56 2.90 -3.71 -0.74
CA MET A 56 3.82 -2.59 -0.50
C MET A 56 3.71 -2.02 0.91
N ALA A 57 2.51 -1.95 1.51
CA ALA A 57 2.33 -1.51 2.89
C ALA A 57 3.00 -2.47 3.89
N TRP A 58 2.80 -3.79 3.72
CA TRP A 58 3.49 -4.81 4.51
C TRP A 58 5.02 -4.71 4.37
N ARG A 59 5.50 -4.55 3.13
CA ARG A 59 6.93 -4.50 2.81
C ARG A 59 7.62 -3.27 3.39
N LEU A 60 6.95 -2.12 3.33
CA LEU A 60 7.44 -0.86 3.89
C LEU A 60 7.20 -0.72 5.41
N LYS A 61 6.52 -1.68 6.03
CA LYS A 61 6.10 -1.64 7.45
C LYS A 61 5.33 -0.37 7.77
N ARG A 62 4.36 -0.03 6.91
CA ARG A 62 3.50 1.15 7.06
C ARG A 62 2.03 0.74 7.19
N PRO A 63 1.25 1.49 7.98
CA PRO A 63 -0.18 1.26 8.08
C PRO A 63 -0.86 1.59 6.74
N LEU A 64 -1.80 0.74 6.31
CA LEU A 64 -2.59 0.96 5.09
C LEU A 64 -3.98 1.44 5.47
N ILE A 65 -4.26 2.72 5.21
CA ILE A 65 -5.59 3.30 5.37
C ILE A 65 -6.31 3.26 4.02
N THR A 66 -7.38 2.48 3.95
CA THR A 66 -8.22 2.35 2.73
C THR A 66 -9.55 3.06 2.95
N VAL A 67 -9.95 3.87 1.97
CA VAL A 67 -11.27 4.52 1.89
C VAL A 67 -11.94 4.04 0.61
N SER A 68 -13.18 3.58 0.69
CA SER A 68 -13.97 2.98 -0.40
C SER A 68 -15.34 3.61 -0.51
#